data_AF-W6N903-F1
#
_entry.id   AF-W6N903-F1
#
_cell.length_a   1.000
_cell.length_b   1.000
_cell.length_c   1.000
_cell.angle_alpha   90.00
_cell.angle_beta   90.00
_cell.angle_gamma   90.00
#
_symmetry.space_group_name_H-M   'P 1'
#
loop_
_entity.id
_entity.type
_entity.pdbx_description
1 polymer ?
#
loop_
_entity_poly.entity_id
_entity_poly.type
_entity_poly.pdbx_seq_one_letter_code
_entity_poly.pdbx_strand_id
1 'polypeptide(L)'
;DRTLPTAAYNFKVETGKENTKTTTEYSWVPVPDKSLVERYMKALPEEERPIIGSVGEQNRKSRLQFQLPLYDCNVDDARFANEQDKEVFRRFLENVRKHVRSVLH
;
A
#
# COMPACT_ATOMS: atom_id res chain seq x y z
N ASP A 1 13.02 3.20 -17.25
CA ASP A 1 13.30 3.57 -15.86
C ASP A 1 11.99 3.91 -15.17
N ARG A 2 11.41 2.97 -14.41
CA ARG A 2 10.15 3.19 -13.66
C ARG A 2 10.51 3.21 -12.19
N THR A 3 11.11 4.30 -11.73
CA THR A 3 11.16 4.61 -10.30
C THR A 3 9.74 5.01 -9.89
N LEU A 4 8.89 4.00 -9.67
CA LEU A 4 7.57 4.21 -9.09
C LEU A 4 7.75 4.98 -7.77
N PRO A 5 6.92 5.99 -7.48
CA PRO A 5 7.01 6.70 -6.22
C PRO A 5 6.82 5.69 -5.09
N THR A 6 7.86 5.51 -4.29
CA THR A 6 7.81 4.66 -3.10
C THR A 6 6.87 5.30 -2.08
N ALA A 7 6.20 4.46 -1.30
CA ALA A 7 5.44 4.92 -0.15
C ALA A 7 6.28 5.84 0.76
N ALA A 8 5.62 6.81 1.38
CA ALA A 8 6.25 7.73 2.32
C ALA A 8 5.66 7.56 3.72
N TYR A 9 6.45 7.92 4.74
CA TYR A 9 6.12 7.79 6.15
C TYR A 9 6.09 9.16 6.82
N ASN A 10 5.26 9.33 7.84
CA ASN A 10 5.09 10.61 8.57
C ASN A 10 4.83 11.79 7.62
N PHE A 11 3.88 11.59 6.70
CA PHE A 11 3.58 12.54 5.64
C PHE A 11 2.49 13.53 6.07
N LYS A 12 2.78 14.83 5.94
CA LYS A 12 1.88 15.91 6.34
C LYS A 12 1.09 16.44 5.15
N VAL A 13 -0.23 16.53 5.32
CA VAL A 13 -1.16 17.09 4.34
C VAL A 13 -1.87 18.27 4.97
N GLU A 14 -1.69 19.46 4.39
CA GLU A 14 -2.46 20.64 4.74
C GLU A 14 -3.73 20.73 3.88
N THR A 15 -4.91 20.77 4.48
CA THR A 15 -6.18 20.99 3.76
C THR A 15 -6.84 22.29 4.23
N GLY A 16 -7.63 22.92 3.36
CA GLY A 16 -8.36 24.16 3.67
C GLY A 16 -7.85 25.42 2.94
N LYS A 17 -8.63 26.51 3.04
CA LYS A 17 -8.27 27.84 2.53
C LYS A 17 -7.56 28.65 3.62
N GLU A 18 -6.92 29.78 3.26
CA GLU A 18 -6.00 30.57 4.09
C GLU A 18 -6.41 30.79 5.56
N ASN A 19 -7.71 30.86 5.86
CA ASN A 19 -8.24 31.13 7.20
C ASN A 19 -8.63 29.87 8.01
N THR A 20 -8.54 28.67 7.43
CA THR A 20 -8.97 27.38 8.03
C THR A 20 -8.05 26.24 7.59
N LYS A 21 -6.73 26.40 7.77
CA LYS A 21 -5.78 25.32 7.48
C LYS A 21 -5.86 24.23 8.55
N THR A 22 -6.13 23.00 8.12
CA THR A 22 -6.03 21.80 8.95
C THR A 22 -4.87 20.96 8.45
N THR A 23 -3.93 20.65 9.35
CA THR A 23 -2.80 19.76 9.05
C THR A 23 -3.11 18.36 9.57
N THR A 24 -3.15 17.39 8.67
CA THR A 24 -3.26 15.96 9.02
C THR A 24 -1.93 15.29 8.76
N GLU A 25 -1.46 14.50 9.73
CA GLU A 25 -0.23 13.73 9.61
C GLU A 25 -0.54 12.24 9.51
N TYR A 26 -0.13 11.63 8.39
CA TYR A 26 -0.31 10.21 8.12
C TYR A 26 1.00 9.46 8.41
N SER A 27 0.91 8.36 9.15
CA SER A 27 2.06 7.48 9.42
C SER A 27 2.57 6.79 8.16
N TRP A 28 1.69 6.58 7.18
CA TRP A 28 2.01 5.98 5.88
C TRP A 28 1.12 6.56 4.77
N VAL A 29 1.72 6.81 3.61
CA VAL A 29 1.00 7.15 2.38
C VAL A 29 1.49 6.32 1.19
N PRO A 30 0.63 5.93 0.25
CA PRO A 30 1.02 5.08 -0.87
C PRO A 30 1.99 5.77 -1.82
N VAL A 31 1.82 7.08 -2.01
CA VAL A 31 2.67 7.94 -2.84
C VAL A 31 2.71 9.34 -2.21
N PRO A 32 3.83 10.06 -2.22
CA PRO A 32 3.94 11.41 -1.64
C PRO A 32 3.36 12.51 -2.56
N ASP A 33 2.22 12.23 -3.20
CA ASP A 33 1.47 13.20 -4.01
C ASP A 33 0.20 13.60 -3.25
N LYS A 34 0.08 14.88 -2.91
CA LYS A 34 -1.00 15.38 -2.05
C LYS A 34 -2.40 15.04 -2.58
N SER A 35 -2.65 15.21 -3.87
CA SER A 35 -3.96 14.95 -4.48
C SER A 35 -4.30 13.46 -4.46
N LEU A 36 -3.32 12.60 -4.71
CA LEU A 36 -3.49 11.15 -4.65
C LEU A 36 -3.66 10.67 -3.21
N VAL A 37 -2.91 11.23 -2.25
CA VAL A 37 -3.09 10.93 -0.81
C VAL A 37 -4.50 11.29 -0.37
N GLU A 38 -4.98 12.50 -0.65
CA GLU A 38 -6.32 12.92 -0.26
C GLU A 38 -7.40 12.01 -0.86
N ARG A 39 -7.30 11.67 -2.15
CA ARG A 39 -8.25 10.76 -2.80
C ARG A 39 -8.20 9.36 -2.20
N TYR A 40 -7.01 8.82 -1.97
CA TYR A 40 -6.81 7.50 -1.39
C TYR A 40 -7.36 7.43 0.03
N MET A 41 -7.03 8.40 0.89
CA MET A 41 -7.47 8.40 2.30
C MET A 41 -8.99 8.61 2.42
N LYS A 42 -9.62 9.37 1.50
CA LYS A 42 -11.08 9.50 1.42
C LYS A 42 -11.78 8.20 1.00
N ALA A 43 -11.10 7.33 0.26
CA ALA A 43 -11.64 6.04 -0.16
C ALA A 43 -11.57 4.97 0.94
N LEU A 44 -10.80 5.20 2.01
CA LEU A 44 -10.74 4.31 3.16
C LEU A 44 -11.82 4.66 4.19
N PRO A 45 -12.34 3.64 4.93
CA PRO A 45 -13.07 3.87 6.17
C PRO A 45 -12.27 4.75 7.12
N GLU A 46 -12.94 5.61 7.91
CA GLU A 46 -12.25 6.63 8.72
C GLU A 46 -11.33 5.99 9.76
N GLU A 47 -11.78 4.88 10.34
CA GLU A 47 -11.09 4.04 11.31
C GLU A 47 -9.86 3.31 10.75
N GLU A 48 -9.76 3.17 9.44
CA GLU A 48 -8.62 2.53 8.75
C GLU A 48 -7.58 3.52 8.23
N ARG A 49 -7.87 4.83 8.31
CA ARG A 49 -6.93 5.86 7.87
C ARG A 49 -5.70 5.87 8.78
N PRO A 50 -4.47 5.76 8.24
CA PRO A 50 -3.24 5.68 9.03
C PRO A 50 -2.80 7.05 9.55
N ILE A 51 -3.61 7.72 10.36
CA ILE A 51 -3.28 8.99 11.00
C ILE A 51 -2.42 8.71 12.24
N ILE A 52 -1.37 9.50 12.48
CA ILE A 52 -0.48 9.33 13.65
C ILE A 52 -1.31 9.29 14.95
N GLY A 53 -1.08 8.27 15.77
CA GLY A 53 -1.76 8.05 17.06
C GLY A 53 -3.15 7.41 16.95
N SER A 54 -3.63 7.10 15.73
CA SER A 54 -4.95 6.49 15.52
C SER A 54 -4.91 4.95 15.55
N VAL A 55 -6.08 4.33 15.71
CA VAL A 55 -6.24 2.88 15.52
C VAL A 55 -5.89 2.47 14.08
N GLY A 56 -6.21 3.31 13.10
CA GLY A 56 -5.88 3.09 11.69
C GLY A 56 -4.38 3.01 11.42
N GLU A 57 -3.54 3.75 12.18
CA GLU A 57 -2.08 3.61 12.11
C GLU A 57 -1.64 2.21 12.53
N GLN A 58 -2.14 1.71 13.66
CA GLN A 58 -1.78 0.38 14.16
C GLN A 58 -2.25 -0.72 13.19
N ASN A 59 -3.50 -0.61 12.72
CA ASN A 59 -4.07 -1.52 11.73
C ASN A 59 -3.24 -1.55 10.44
N ARG A 60 -2.86 -0.37 9.92
CA ARG A 60 -2.03 -0.27 8.72
C ARG A 60 -0.66 -0.90 8.94
N LYS A 61 -0.02 -0.64 10.09
CA LYS A 61 1.28 -1.21 10.43
C LYS A 61 1.23 -2.74 10.48
N SER A 62 0.21 -3.31 11.13
CA SER A 62 0.01 -4.76 11.15
C SER A 62 -0.25 -5.33 9.75
N ARG A 63 -1.12 -4.71 8.94
CA ARG A 63 -1.39 -5.17 7.56
C ARG A 63 -0.17 -5.09 6.65
N LEU A 64 0.68 -4.08 6.79
CA LEU A 64 1.91 -3.93 6.00
C LEU A 64 2.92 -5.06 6.28
N GLN A 65 2.95 -5.62 7.49
CA GLN A 65 3.83 -6.74 7.82
C GLN A 65 3.50 -8.01 7.03
N PHE A 66 2.24 -8.16 6.60
CA PHE A 66 1.77 -9.31 5.83
C PHE A 66 1.64 -9.01 4.33
N GLN A 67 1.94 -7.78 3.89
CA GLN A 67 1.95 -7.45 2.47
C GLN A 67 3.21 -8.02 1.82
N LEU A 68 3.02 -8.91 0.86
CA LEU A 68 4.11 -9.35 0.00
C LEU A 68 4.53 -8.20 -0.92
N PRO A 69 5.83 -8.01 -1.16
CA PRO A 69 6.29 -7.11 -2.20
C PRO A 69 5.70 -7.45 -3.57
N LEU A 70 5.57 -6.45 -4.45
CA LEU A 70 4.97 -6.63 -5.77
C LEU A 70 5.69 -7.71 -6.60
N TYR A 71 7.02 -7.76 -6.51
CA TYR A 71 7.86 -8.76 -7.17
C TYR A 71 7.66 -10.19 -6.63
N ASP A 72 7.12 -10.33 -5.41
CA ASP A 72 6.82 -11.62 -4.76
C ASP A 72 5.36 -12.05 -4.93
N CYS A 73 4.51 -11.23 -5.57
CA CYS A 73 3.09 -11.56 -5.78
C CYS A 73 2.55 -11.31 -7.21
N ASN A 74 3.35 -10.69 -8.10
CA ASN A 74 3.03 -10.49 -9.51
C ASN A 74 4.17 -10.98 -10.42
N VAL A 75 3.83 -11.82 -11.40
CA VAL A 75 4.78 -12.38 -12.38
C VAL A 75 5.36 -11.29 -13.28
N ASP A 76 4.54 -10.30 -13.67
CA ASP A 76 4.97 -9.24 -14.60
C ASP A 76 5.99 -8.28 -13.98
N ASP A 77 5.93 -8.13 -12.66
CA ASP A 77 6.85 -7.30 -11.87
C ASP A 77 8.00 -8.10 -11.25
N ALA A 78 8.01 -9.42 -11.43
CA ALA A 78 9.03 -10.29 -10.87
C ALA A 78 10.36 -10.13 -11.62
N ARG A 79 11.46 -10.06 -10.86
CA ARG A 79 12.81 -9.83 -11.38
C ARG A 79 13.54 -11.13 -11.74
N PHE A 80 12.86 -12.07 -12.38
CA PHE A 80 13.51 -13.30 -12.84
C PHE A 80 14.30 -13.06 -14.13
N ALA A 81 15.50 -13.64 -14.20
CA ALA A 81 16.41 -13.48 -15.34
C ALA A 81 16.03 -14.36 -16.54
N ASN A 82 15.27 -15.43 -16.34
CA ASN A 82 14.85 -16.35 -17.41
C ASN A 82 13.33 -16.63 -17.34
N GLU A 83 12.77 -17.08 -18.47
CA GLU A 83 11.33 -17.33 -18.61
C GLU A 83 10.87 -18.61 -17.89
N GLN A 84 11.78 -19.54 -17.63
CA GLN A 84 11.47 -20.79 -16.93
C GLN A 84 11.10 -20.52 -15.46
N ASP A 85 11.87 -19.67 -14.79
CA ASP A 85 11.62 -19.24 -13.41
C ASP A 85 10.32 -18.44 -13.30
N LYS A 86 10.02 -17.59 -14.29
CA LYS A 86 8.72 -16.88 -14.36
C LYS A 86 7.55 -17.85 -14.47
N GLU A 87 7.67 -18.87 -15.30
CA GLU A 87 6.61 -19.87 -15.49
C GLU A 87 6.40 -20.73 -14.23
N VAL A 88 7.47 -21.10 -13.53
CA VAL A 88 7.38 -21.78 -12.23
C VAL A 88 6.69 -20.89 -11.20
N PHE A 89 7.07 -19.61 -11.13
CA PHE A 89 6.47 -18.64 -10.22
C PHE A 89 4.98 -18.39 -10.53
N ARG A 90 4.60 -18.31 -11.82
CA ARG A 90 3.20 -18.21 -12.25
C ARG A 90 2.37 -19.36 -11.71
N ARG A 91 2.85 -20.60 -11.89
CA ARG A 91 2.17 -21.82 -11.38
C ARG A 91 2.07 -21.82 -9.86
N PHE A 92 3.13 -21.37 -9.18
CA PHE A 92 3.12 -21.23 -7.72
C PHE A 92 2.04 -20.23 -7.26
N LEU A 93 1.97 -19.04 -7.86
CA LEU A 93 0.96 -18.03 -7.51
C LEU A 93 -0.47 -18.51 -7.81
N GLU A 94 -0.68 -19.22 -8.91
CA GLU A 94 -1.97 -19.86 -9.22
C GLU A 94 -2.36 -20.87 -8.14
N ASN A 95 -1.40 -21.70 -7.71
CA ASN A 95 -1.62 -22.68 -6.65
C ASN A 95 -1.94 -22.01 -5.31
N VAL A 96 -1.19 -20.97 -4.92
CA VAL A 96 -1.43 -20.19 -3.70
C VAL A 96 -2.81 -19.53 -3.76
N ARG A 97 -3.15 -18.84 -4.85
CA ARG A 97 -4.46 -18.17 -5.01
C ARG A 97 -5.64 -19.14 -4.99
N LYS A 98 -5.44 -20.38 -5.43
CA LYS A 98 -6.46 -21.43 -5.40
C LYS A 98 -6.67 -22.00 -4.00
N HIS A 99 -5.60 -22.17 -3.22
CA HIS A 99 -5.64 -22.91 -1.96
C HIS A 99 -5.58 -22.05 -0.69
N VAL A 100 -5.18 -20.77 -0.79
CA VAL A 100 -4.99 -19.86 0.35
C VAL A 100 -6.15 -18.87 0.50
N ARG A 101 -7.31 -19.09 -0.15
CA ARG A 101 -8.52 -18.24 -0.05
C ARG A 101 -9.13 -18.11 1.37
N SER A 102 -8.47 -18.58 2.44
CA SER A 102 -9.00 -18.62 3.81
C SER A 102 -8.46 -17.56 4.79
N VAL A 103 -7.50 -16.70 4.42
CA VAL A 103 -6.84 -15.82 5.43
C VAL A 103 -7.20 -14.33 5.31
N LEU A 104 -8.15 -13.97 4.44
CA LEU A 104 -8.65 -12.59 4.33
C LEU A 104 -10.18 -12.58 4.37
N HIS A 105 -10.74 -12.75 5.57
CA HIS A 105 -12.07 -12.28 5.94
C HIS A 105 -11.96 -11.49 7.23
#